data_AF-A0A177GAR6-F1
#
_entry.id   AF-A0A177GAR6-F1
#
_cell.length_a   1.000
_cell.length_b   1.000
_cell.length_c   1.000
_cell.angle_alpha   90.00
_cell.angle_beta   90.00
_cell.angle_gamma   90.00
#
_symmetry.space_group_name_H-M   'P 1'
#
loop_
_entity.id
_entity.type
_entity.pdbx_description
1 polymer ?
#
loop_
_entity_poly.entity_id
_entity_poly.type
_entity_poly.pdbx_seq_one_letter_code
_entity_poly.pdbx_strand_id
1 'polypeptide(L)'
;MPVLRTSRLSVRASPDELMRWNHIARSHGHATTAHWIRSLLTSAELSGHDSQLVPEELRGIRHQLSRVGNNLNQLAHSANCGDAIQCGCVLDEIDILIRQLDQMLSRSRKSPSIRPAPRTCDAADMTCH
;
A
#
# COMPACT_ATOMS: atom_id res chain seq x y z
N MET A 1 17.80 21.57 -4.33
CA MET A 1 18.15 22.42 -3.17
C MET A 1 17.48 21.83 -1.93
N PRO A 2 18.20 21.53 -0.84
CA PRO A 2 17.57 21.06 0.39
C PRO A 2 16.64 22.15 0.95
N VAL A 3 15.39 21.79 1.22
CA VAL A 3 14.41 22.71 1.82
C VAL A 3 14.88 23.08 3.23
N LEU A 4 15.10 24.38 3.45
CA LEU A 4 15.42 24.94 4.77
C LEU A 4 14.23 24.74 5.71
N ARG A 5 14.46 24.04 6.82
CA ARG A 5 13.45 23.80 7.85
C ARG A 5 13.64 24.83 8.96
N THR A 6 12.71 25.77 9.07
CA THR A 6 12.79 26.91 9.99
C THR A 6 11.97 26.72 11.27
N SER A 7 10.97 25.83 11.25
CA SER A 7 10.07 25.58 12.39
C SER A 7 10.31 24.23 13.06
N ARG A 8 10.18 24.18 14.39
CA ARG A 8 10.34 22.96 15.21
C ARG A 8 8.99 22.49 15.76
N LEU A 9 8.69 21.21 15.51
CA LEU A 9 7.58 20.50 16.15
C LEU A 9 8.10 19.70 17.35
N SER A 10 7.44 19.82 18.50
CA SER A 10 7.81 19.13 19.74
C SER A 10 6.66 18.25 20.22
N VAL A 11 6.95 17.00 20.53
CA VAL A 11 5.99 16.00 21.04
C VAL A 11 6.55 15.45 22.35
N ARG A 12 5.70 15.38 23.38
CA ARG A 12 6.04 14.70 24.64
C ARG A 12 5.81 13.20 24.47
N ALA A 13 6.75 12.40 24.98
CA ALA A 13 6.67 10.95 24.93
C ALA A 13 7.22 10.37 26.23
N SER A 14 6.63 9.27 26.67
CA SER A 14 7.21 8.40 27.69
C SER A 14 8.49 7.72 27.17
N PRO A 15 9.34 7.20 28.07
CA PRO A 15 10.55 6.46 27.66
C PRO A 15 10.24 5.28 26.74
N ASP A 16 9.16 4.54 27.03
CA ASP A 16 8.76 3.37 26.25
C ASP A 16 8.28 3.73 24.85
N GLU A 17 7.52 4.82 24.71
CA GLU A 17 7.11 5.33 23.41
C GLU A 17 8.33 5.73 22.58
N LEU A 18 9.28 6.44 23.19
CA LEU A 18 10.50 6.86 22.51
C LEU A 18 11.32 5.66 22.04
N MET A 19 11.43 4.60 22.85
CA MET A 19 12.11 3.36 22.46
C MET A 19 11.39 2.68 21.28
N ARG A 20 10.07 2.53 21.35
CA ARG A 20 9.27 1.95 20.26
C ARG A 20 9.42 2.72 18.96
N TRP A 21 9.30 4.04 19.00
CA TRP A 21 9.42 4.88 17.80
C TRP A 21 10.81 4.82 17.18
N ASN A 22 11.87 4.86 17.99
CA ASN A 22 13.23 4.69 17.49
C ASN A 22 13.44 3.32 16.84
N HIS A 23 12.88 2.25 17.43
CA HIS A 23 12.96 0.91 16.86
C HIS A 23 12.26 0.83 15.51
N ILE A 24 11.01 1.32 15.42
CA ILE A 24 10.23 1.33 14.17
C ILE A 24 10.93 2.17 13.10
N ALA A 25 11.42 3.36 13.46
CA ALA A 25 12.15 4.22 12.51
C ALA A 25 13.34 3.48 11.89
N ARG A 26 14.12 2.76 12.70
CA ARG A 26 15.28 1.99 12.22
C ARG A 26 14.89 0.78 11.39
N SER A 27 13.87 0.02 11.81
CA SER A 27 13.42 -1.15 11.04
C SER A 27 12.85 -0.78 9.67
N HIS A 28 12.33 0.45 9.54
CA HIS A 28 11.88 1.03 8.27
C HIS A 28 12.99 1.77 7.50
N GLY A 29 14.25 1.68 7.94
CA GLY A 29 15.41 2.25 7.23
C GLY A 29 15.59 3.77 7.37
N HIS A 30 14.88 4.42 8.31
CA HIS A 30 15.06 5.85 8.55
C HIS A 30 16.24 6.12 9.48
N ALA A 31 17.09 7.08 9.09
CA ALA A 31 18.24 7.50 9.89
C ALA A 31 17.87 8.09 11.26
N THR A 32 16.70 8.72 11.40
CA THR A 32 16.23 9.30 12.66
C THR A 32 14.70 9.19 12.80
N THR A 33 14.22 9.19 14.05
CA THR A 33 12.78 9.22 14.35
C THR A 33 12.10 10.47 13.80
N ALA A 34 12.79 11.62 13.77
CA ALA A 34 12.27 12.83 13.13
C ALA A 34 12.13 12.69 11.61
N HIS A 35 13.00 11.92 10.94
CA HIS A 35 12.87 11.61 9.52
C HIS A 35 11.66 10.70 9.28
N TRP A 36 11.49 9.68 10.12
CA TRP A 36 10.35 8.78 10.06
C TRP A 36 9.02 9.49 10.31
N ILE A 37 8.88 10.28 11.39
CA ILE A 37 7.66 11.03 11.71
C ILE A 37 7.27 11.98 10.58
N ARG A 38 8.25 12.65 9.95
CA ARG A 38 7.98 13.49 8.78
C ARG A 38 7.46 12.68 7.60
N SER A 39 8.12 11.56 7.28
CA SER A 39 7.64 10.67 6.22
C SER A 39 6.21 10.19 6.50
N LEU A 40 5.91 9.87 7.76
CA LEU A 40 4.58 9.44 8.19
C LEU A 40 3.54 10.55 8.02
N LEU A 41 3.81 11.76 8.52
CA LEU A 41 2.90 12.91 8.39
C LEU A 41 2.67 13.30 6.92
N THR A 42 3.72 13.30 6.11
CA THR A 42 3.59 13.53 4.66
C THR A 42 2.79 12.42 3.98
N SER A 43 3.01 11.15 4.35
CA SER A 43 2.21 10.05 3.81
C SER A 43 0.74 10.12 4.23
N ALA A 44 0.45 10.56 5.45
CA ALA A 44 -0.89 10.75 5.95
C ALA A 44 -1.60 11.94 5.27
N GLU A 45 -0.89 13.03 5.00
CA GLU A 45 -1.37 14.18 4.23
C GLU A 45 -1.67 13.80 2.77
N LEU A 46 -0.78 13.02 2.14
CA LEU A 46 -0.98 12.47 0.79
C LEU A 46 -2.11 11.43 0.73
N SER A 47 -2.33 10.71 1.83
CA SER A 47 -3.47 9.80 2.01
C SER A 47 -4.76 10.53 2.39
N GLY A 48 -4.75 11.87 2.41
CA GLY A 48 -5.90 12.71 2.71
C GLY A 48 -7.14 12.25 1.94
N HIS A 49 -8.11 11.74 2.69
CA HIS A 49 -9.45 11.25 2.31
C HIS A 49 -9.68 9.73 2.15
N ASP A 50 -8.64 8.89 2.10
CA ASP A 50 -8.83 7.42 1.92
C ASP A 50 -8.34 6.59 3.14
N SER A 51 -8.29 7.18 4.34
CA SER A 51 -7.89 6.46 5.57
C SER A 51 -8.96 5.51 6.12
N GLN A 52 -9.93 5.09 5.31
CA GLN A 52 -10.84 4.00 5.61
C GLN A 52 -10.72 2.97 4.50
N LEU A 53 -10.47 1.73 4.92
CA LEU A 53 -10.32 0.53 4.12
C LEU A 53 -8.87 0.31 3.68
N VAL A 54 -8.25 -0.71 4.28
CA VAL A 54 -7.46 -1.65 3.46
C VAL A 54 -8.34 -1.91 2.24
N PRO A 55 -7.93 -1.52 1.01
CA PRO A 55 -8.75 -1.65 -0.17
C PRO A 55 -9.39 -3.03 -0.17
N GLU A 56 -10.70 -3.12 -0.39
CA GLU A 56 -11.40 -4.41 -0.39
C GLU A 56 -10.72 -5.40 -1.37
N GLU A 57 -10.05 -4.85 -2.38
CA GLU A 57 -9.12 -5.50 -3.29
C GLU A 57 -7.96 -6.23 -2.59
N LEU A 58 -7.27 -5.62 -1.62
CA LEU A 58 -6.21 -6.26 -0.83
C LEU A 58 -6.75 -7.35 0.11
N ARG A 59 -7.96 -7.18 0.65
CA ARG A 59 -8.65 -8.25 1.39
C ARG A 59 -9.02 -9.41 0.47
N GLY A 60 -9.48 -9.10 -0.74
CA GLY A 60 -9.75 -10.07 -1.80
C GLY A 60 -8.49 -10.83 -2.21
N ILE A 61 -7.37 -10.14 -2.40
CA ILE A 61 -6.08 -10.76 -2.73
C ILE A 61 -5.64 -11.72 -1.62
N ARG A 62 -5.72 -11.30 -0.35
CA ARG A 62 -5.39 -12.17 0.79
C ARG A 62 -6.29 -13.41 0.85
N HIS A 63 -7.58 -13.25 0.57
CA HIS A 63 -8.53 -14.36 0.55
C HIS A 63 -8.22 -15.35 -0.57
N GLN A 64 -7.97 -14.87 -1.80
CA GLN A 64 -7.61 -15.73 -2.92
C GLN A 64 -6.27 -16.44 -2.68
N LEU A 65 -5.27 -15.76 -2.12
CA LEU A 65 -4.00 -16.39 -1.77
C LEU A 65 -4.17 -17.51 -0.73
N SER A 66 -5.08 -17.32 0.23
CA SER A 66 -5.41 -18.36 1.22
C SER A 66 -6.08 -19.57 0.57
N ARG A 67 -6.97 -19.36 -0.42
CA ARG A 67 -7.58 -20.44 -1.19
C ARG A 67 -6.55 -21.20 -2.03
N VAL A 68 -5.64 -20.49 -2.69
CA VAL A 68 -4.54 -21.11 -3.45
C VAL A 68 -3.66 -21.94 -2.52
N GLY A 69 -3.29 -21.41 -1.35
CA GLY A 69 -2.51 -22.16 -0.36
C GLY A 69 -3.23 -23.43 0.12
N ASN A 70 -4.53 -23.35 0.38
CA ASN A 70 -5.33 -24.51 0.77
C ASN A 70 -5.39 -25.57 -0.34
N ASN A 71 -5.59 -25.16 -1.59
CA ASN A 71 -5.65 -26.07 -2.73
C ASN A 71 -4.30 -26.74 -2.96
N LEU A 72 -3.19 -25.99 -2.87
CA LEU A 72 -1.84 -26.56 -2.93
C LEU A 72 -1.59 -27.56 -1.80
N ASN A 73 -2.08 -27.27 -0.60
CA ASN A 73 -1.95 -28.18 0.54
C ASN A 73 -2.78 -29.45 0.34
N GLN A 74 -3.97 -29.36 -0.26
CA GLN A 74 -4.77 -30.51 -0.64
C GLN A 74 -4.09 -31.33 -1.74
N LEU A 75 -3.56 -30.69 -2.79
CA LEU A 75 -2.80 -31.37 -3.84
C LEU A 75 -1.56 -32.06 -3.29
N ALA A 76 -0.82 -31.41 -2.40
CA ALA A 76 0.34 -32.01 -1.74
C ALA A 76 -0.08 -33.20 -0.85
N HIS A 77 -1.18 -33.06 -0.11
CA HIS A 77 -1.71 -34.14 0.71
C HIS A 77 -2.23 -35.31 -0.14
N SER A 78 -2.96 -35.04 -1.23
CA SER A 78 -3.50 -36.05 -2.14
C SER A 78 -2.42 -36.74 -2.96
N ALA A 79 -1.39 -36.00 -3.41
CA ALA A 79 -0.22 -36.58 -4.06
C ALA A 79 0.58 -37.47 -3.11
N ASN A 80 0.64 -37.12 -1.81
CA ASN A 80 1.23 -37.97 -0.78
C ASN A 80 0.36 -39.20 -0.43
N CYS A 81 -0.95 -39.16 -0.68
CA CYS A 81 -1.89 -40.26 -0.36
C CYS A 81 -2.21 -41.19 -1.54
N GLY A 82 -1.78 -40.88 -2.77
CA GLY A 82 -1.85 -41.81 -3.91
C GLY A 82 -3.24 -42.03 -4.53
N ASP A 83 -4.22 -41.16 -4.28
CA ASP A 83 -5.56 -41.28 -4.87
C ASP A 83 -5.64 -40.67 -6.28
N ALA A 84 -6.25 -41.43 -7.20
CA ALA A 84 -6.31 -41.13 -8.64
C ALA A 84 -6.99 -39.78 -8.94
N ILE A 85 -6.30 -38.97 -9.73
CA ILE A 85 -6.49 -37.52 -9.86
C ILE A 85 -7.58 -37.17 -10.89
N GLN A 86 -8.60 -36.38 -10.53
CA GLN A 86 -9.31 -35.52 -11.50
C GLN A 86 -8.59 -34.16 -11.59
N CYS A 87 -7.38 -34.19 -12.18
CA CYS A 87 -6.46 -33.04 -12.23
C CYS A 87 -7.03 -31.88 -13.06
N GLY A 88 -7.88 -32.21 -14.05
CA GLY A 88 -8.46 -31.25 -14.97
C GLY A 88 -9.26 -30.15 -14.26
N CYS A 89 -10.17 -30.52 -13.36
CA CYS A 89 -11.06 -29.55 -12.71
C CYS A 89 -10.30 -28.55 -11.83
N VAL A 90 -9.24 -29.01 -11.14
CA VAL A 90 -8.43 -28.14 -10.28
C VAL A 90 -7.56 -27.21 -11.12
N LEU A 91 -7.01 -27.68 -12.24
CA LEU A 91 -6.24 -26.85 -13.16
C LEU A 91 -7.12 -25.82 -13.88
N ASP A 92 -8.35 -26.18 -14.22
CA ASP A 92 -9.34 -25.27 -14.80
C ASP A 92 -9.72 -24.15 -13.83
N GLU A 93 -9.92 -24.48 -12.54
CA GLU A 93 -10.17 -23.48 -11.50
C GLU A 93 -8.98 -22.53 -11.29
N ILE A 94 -7.75 -23.06 -11.35
CA ILE A 94 -6.54 -22.24 -11.27
C ILE A 94 -6.45 -21.29 -12.47
N ASP A 95 -6.73 -21.74 -13.70
CA ASP A 95 -6.70 -20.88 -14.89
C ASP A 95 -7.77 -19.76 -14.82
N ILE A 96 -8.97 -20.07 -14.31
CA ILE A 96 -10.02 -19.08 -14.09
C ILE A 96 -9.55 -18.01 -13.10
N LEU A 97 -8.93 -18.41 -11.99
CA LEU A 97 -8.44 -17.48 -10.96
C LEU A 97 -7.30 -16.59 -11.48
N ILE A 98 -6.39 -17.12 -12.28
CA ILE A 98 -5.30 -16.35 -12.91
C ILE A 98 -5.89 -15.27 -13.81
N ARG A 99 -6.85 -15.61 -14.68
CA ARG A 99 -7.49 -14.66 -15.59
C ARG A 99 -8.23 -13.54 -14.86
N GLN A 100 -8.88 -13.87 -13.75
CA GLN A 100 -9.56 -12.87 -12.91
C GLN A 100 -8.57 -11.89 -12.27
N LEU A 101 -7.43 -12.41 -11.81
CA LEU A 101 -6.37 -11.60 -11.22
C LEU A 101 -5.75 -10.63 -12.25
N ASP A 102 -5.49 -11.11 -13.46
CA ASP A 102 -4.99 -10.27 -14.56
C ASP A 102 -5.97 -9.16 -14.94
N GLN A 103 -7.28 -9.45 -14.94
CA GLN A 103 -8.31 -8.44 -15.19
C GLN A 103 -8.36 -7.36 -14.10
N MET A 104 -8.24 -7.75 -12.83
CA MET A 104 -8.21 -6.80 -11.71
C MET A 104 -6.98 -5.90 -11.78
N LEU A 105 -5.79 -6.47 -12.00
CA LEU A 105 -4.55 -5.71 -12.17
C LEU A 105 -4.61 -4.75 -13.37
N SER A 106 -5.21 -5.20 -14.47
CA SER A 106 -5.39 -4.39 -15.68
C SER A 106 -6.35 -3.22 -15.49
N ARG A 107 -7.41 -3.39 -14.68
CA ARG A 107 -8.36 -2.31 -14.34
C ARG A 107 -7.73 -1.27 -13.43
N SER A 108 -6.97 -1.70 -12.41
CA SER A 108 -6.21 -0.82 -11.53
C SER A 108 -5.24 0.07 -12.32
N ARG A 109 -4.54 -0.50 -13.32
CA ARG A 109 -3.59 0.24 -14.18
C ARG A 109 -4.26 1.21 -15.16
N LYS A 110 -5.55 1.05 -15.46
CA LYS A 110 -6.32 1.89 -16.41
C LYS A 110 -7.10 3.03 -15.77
N SER A 111 -7.10 3.16 -14.44
CA SER A 111 -7.72 4.31 -13.78
C SER A 111 -6.91 5.58 -14.11
N PRO A 112 -7.46 6.56 -14.86
CA PRO A 112 -6.71 7.74 -15.24
C PRO A 112 -6.46 8.58 -13.99
N SER A 113 -5.18 8.82 -13.70
CA SER A 113 -4.73 9.92 -12.85
C SER A 113 -5.48 11.19 -13.28
N ILE A 114 -6.41 11.63 -12.42
CA ILE A 114 -7.11 12.91 -12.55
C ILE A 114 -6.02 13.99 -12.45
N ARG A 115 -5.66 14.59 -13.58
CA ARG A 115 -4.81 15.79 -13.62
C ARG A 115 -5.53 16.93 -12.90
N PRO A 116 -4.91 17.65 -11.95
CA PRO A 116 -5.46 18.92 -11.50
C PRO A 116 -5.26 19.96 -12.61
N ALA A 117 -6.31 20.75 -12.84
CA ALA A 117 -6.37 21.88 -13.77
C ALA A 117 -5.28 22.93 -13.51
N PRO A 118 -4.90 23.75 -14.52
CA PRO A 118 -3.92 24.81 -14.33
C PRO A 118 -4.51 25.92 -13.46
N ARG A 119 -3.82 26.26 -12.37
CA ARG A 119 -4.11 27.45 -11.56
C ARG A 119 -3.65 28.68 -12.34
N THR A 120 -4.59 29.48 -12.83
CA THR A 120 -4.32 30.89 -13.15
C THR A 120 -4.29 31.65 -11.82
N CYS A 121 -3.09 32.10 -11.43
CA CYS A 121 -2.95 33.10 -10.37
C CYS A 121 -2.96 34.48 -11.03
N ASP A 122 -3.83 35.34 -10.52
CA ASP A 122 -3.98 36.74 -10.90
C ASP A 122 -2.66 37.50 -10.79
N ALA A 123 -2.36 38.27 -11.84
CA ALA A 123 -1.32 39.29 -11.81
C ALA A 123 -1.84 40.47 -10.99
N ALA A 124 -1.42 40.57 -9.73
CA ALA A 124 -1.39 41.82 -9.01
C ALA A 124 -0.21 42.64 -9.56
N ASP A 125 -0.50 43.54 -10.51
CA ASP A 125 0.46 44.56 -10.93
C ASP A 125 0.17 45.83 -10.11
N MET A 126 0.80 45.90 -8.93
CA MET A 126 1.08 47.18 -8.27
C MET A 126 2.39 47.70 -8.86
N THR A 127 2.31 48.74 -9.68
CA THR A 127 3.46 49.62 -9.89
C THR A 127 3.02 51.08 -9.80
N CYS A 128 3.83 51.83 -9.05
CA CYS A 128 3.67 53.20 -8.65
C CYS A 128 3.65 54.19 -9.83
N HIS A 129 2.78 55.20 -9.74
CA HIS A 129 3.16 56.61 -9.78
C HIS A 129 2.04 57.51 -9.26
#